data_AF-A0AA38GC43-F1
#
_entry.id   AF-A0AA38GC43-F1
#
_cell.length_a   1.000
_cell.length_b   1.000
_cell.length_c   1.000
_cell.angle_alpha   90.00
_cell.angle_beta   90.00
_cell.angle_gamma   90.00
#
_symmetry.space_group_name_H-M   'P 1'
#
loop_
_entity.id
_entity.type
_entity.pdbx_description
1 polymer ?
#
loop_
_entity_poly.entity_id
_entity_poly.type
_entity_poly.pdbx_seq_one_letter_code
_entity_poly.pdbx_strand_id
1 'polypeptide(L)' 'KEGIDYEETVAPTAKIKTIRVVCTLATQKGWRLQHMDVKSALLNDDLKEEVYMTQPEGFVDEEHPKK' A
#
# COMPACT_ATOMS: atom_id res chain seq x y z
N LYS A 1 -19.10 6.64 -5.29
CA LYS A 1 -17.72 6.44 -5.81
C LYS A 1 -17.34 5.02 -5.44
N GLU A 2 -17.48 4.10 -6.38
CA GLU A 2 -16.90 2.76 -6.29
C GLU A 2 -15.49 2.82 -6.87
N GLY A 3 -14.57 2.01 -6.35
CA GLY A 3 -13.25 1.82 -6.97
C GLY A 3 -12.04 2.07 -6.08
N ILE A 4 -12.16 1.94 -4.75
CA ILE A 4 -11.00 1.69 -3.90
C ILE A 4 -11.15 0.26 -3.41
N ASP A 5 -10.38 -0.64 -4.03
CA ASP A 5 -10.25 -2.03 -3.60
C ASP A 5 -9.33 -2.05 -2.37
N TYR A 6 -9.93 -2.30 -1.20
CA TYR A 6 -9.21 -2.39 0.08
C TYR A 6 -8.74 -3.81 0.38
N GLU A 7 -9.05 -4.80 -0.49
CA GLU A 7 -8.64 -6.18 -0.26
C GLU A 7 -7.19 -6.44 -0.70
N GLU A 8 -6.67 -5.66 -1.65
CA GLU A 8 -5.26 -5.70 -2.04
C GLU A 8 -4.41 -4.65 -1.30
N THR A 9 -4.20 -4.84 0.01
CA THR A 9 -3.09 -4.19 0.73
C THR A 9 -1.75 -4.84 0.37
N VAL A 10 -1.35 -4.74 -0.91
CA VAL A 10 -0.01 -5.13 -1.33
C VAL A 10 0.83 -3.88 -1.46
N ALA A 11 1.82 -3.72 -0.59
CA ALA A 11 2.78 -2.63 -0.71
C ALA A 11 3.44 -2.69 -2.11
N PRO A 12 3.38 -1.61 -2.92
CA PRO A 12 3.92 -1.63 -4.27
C PRO A 12 5.43 -1.81 -4.22
N THR A 13 5.90 -3.02 -4.52
CA THR A 13 7.32 -3.33 -4.52
C THR A 13 7.88 -3.12 -5.92
N ALA A 14 8.75 -2.11 -6.07
CA ALA A 14 9.42 -1.87 -7.34
C ALA A 14 10.33 -3.05 -7.74
N LYS A 15 10.17 -3.55 -8.97
CA LYS A 15 11.03 -4.61 -9.50
C LYS A 15 12.42 -4.06 -9.83
N ILE A 16 13.47 -4.82 -9.54
CA ILE A 16 14.87 -4.40 -9.79
C ILE A 16 15.14 -4.05 -11.26
N LYS A 17 14.48 -4.73 -12.20
CA LYS A 17 14.57 -4.43 -13.64
C LYS A 17 14.06 -3.02 -13.95
N THR A 18 12.94 -2.63 -13.36
CA THR A 18 12.36 -1.28 -13.51
C THR A 18 13.28 -0.22 -12.94
N ILE A 19 13.85 -0.45 -11.75
CA ILE A 19 14.81 0.47 -11.13
C ILE A 19 16.01 0.71 -12.05
N ARG A 20 16.59 -0.36 -12.62
CA ARG A 20 17.72 -0.25 -13.56
C ARG A 20 17.37 0.56 -14.80
N VAL A 21 16.20 0.35 -15.40
CA VAL A 21 15.75 1.12 -16.57
C VAL A 21 15.64 2.61 -16.24
N VAL A 22 15.03 2.95 -15.10
CA VAL A 22 14.90 4.35 -14.66
C VAL A 22 16.27 4.98 -14.40
N CYS A 23 17.19 4.27 -13.74
CA CYS A 23 18.55 4.75 -13.52
C CYS A 23 19.31 4.99 -14.83
N THR A 24 19.23 4.06 -15.79
CA THR A 24 19.87 4.22 -17.11
C THR A 24 19.32 5.44 -17.83
N LEU A 25 18.00 5.63 -17.82
CA LEU A 25 17.34 6.78 -18.45
C LEU A 25 17.78 8.10 -17.80
N ALA A 26 17.84 8.14 -16.47
CA ALA A 26 18.28 9.33 -15.73
C ALA A 26 19.73 9.70 -16.08
N THR A 27 20.64 8.73 -16.14
CA THR A 27 22.04 8.96 -16.56
C THR A 27 22.11 9.47 -18.00
N GLN A 28 21.37 8.86 -18.93
CA GLN A 28 21.34 9.29 -20.33
C GLN A 28 20.79 10.70 -20.52
N LYS A 29 19.88 11.14 -19.65
CA LYS A 29 19.26 12.47 -19.70
C LYS A 29 19.93 13.50 -18.79
N GLY A 30 20.99 13.11 -18.06
CA GLY A 30 21.64 13.98 -17.08
C GLY A 30 20.73 14.37 -15.92
N TRP A 31 19.71 13.57 -15.61
CA TRP A 31 18.77 13.85 -14.53
C TRP A 31 19.39 13.58 -13.17
N ARG A 32 19.10 14.48 -12.22
CA ARG A 32 19.46 14.27 -10.83
C ARG A 32 18.51 13.25 -10.21
N LEU A 33 19.04 12.10 -9.81
CA LEU A 33 18.29 11.13 -9.02
C LEU A 33 18.21 11.57 -7.56
N GLN A 34 17.01 11.50 -6.99
CA GLN A 34 16.77 11.72 -5.57
C GLN A 34 16.21 10.43 -4.97
N HIS A 35 16.77 10.02 -3.83
CA HIS A 35 16.30 8.86 -3.09
C HIS A 35 15.20 9.30 -2.12
N MET A 36 14.07 8.59 -2.13
CA MET A 36 13.00 8.77 -1.16
C MET A 36 12.92 7.50 -0.32
N ASP A 37 13.33 7.60 0.95
CA ASP A 37 13.13 6.54 1.92
C ASP A 37 11.72 6.68 2.49
N VAL A 38 10.83 5.79 2.08
CA VAL A 38 9.48 5.71 2.66
C VAL A 38 9.60 4.75 3.84
N LYS A 39 9.66 5.31 5.05
CA LYS A 39 9.39 4.53 6.25
C LYS A 39 7.95 4.06 6.15
N SER A 40 7.76 2.76 5.89
CA SER A 40 6.46 2.13 6.04
C SER A 40 6.08 2.28 7.52
N ALA A 41 5.16 3.19 7.81
CA ALA A 41 4.53 3.22 9.11
C ALA A 41 3.69 1.94 9.19
N LEU A 42 4.21 0.92 9.87
CA LEU A 42 3.37 -0.14 10.41
C LEU A 42 2.47 0.55 11.43
N LEU A 43 1.23 0.83 11.02
CA LEU A 43 0.16 1.39 11.86
C LEU A 43 -0.24 0.32 12.89
N ASN A 44 0.60 0.08 13.88
CA ASN A 44 0.20 -0.54 15.15
C ASN A 44 -0.17 0.54 16.19
N ASP A 45 -0.28 1.80 15.75
CA ASP A 45 -0.81 2.89 16.57
C ASP A 45 -2.33 2.93 16.44
N ASP A 46 -3.01 3.44 17.44
CA ASP A 46 -4.48 3.49 17.46
C ASP A 46 -4.98 4.32 16.29
N LEU A 47 -5.70 3.67 15.37
CA LEU A 47 -6.24 4.32 14.19
C LEU A 47 -7.37 5.26 14.63
N LYS A 48 -7.17 6.57 14.44
CA LYS A 48 -8.18 7.60 14.75
C LYS A 48 -9.29 7.68 13.70
N GLU A 49 -9.15 6.95 12.60
CA GLU A 49 -10.08 6.93 11.49
C GLU A 49 -10.98 5.69 11.58
N GLU A 50 -12.26 5.87 11.28
CA GLU A 50 -13.23 4.78 11.23
C GLU A 50 -13.00 3.97 9.94
N VAL A 51 -12.56 2.73 10.08
CA VAL A 51 -12.36 1.80 8.96
C VAL A 51 -13.53 0.83 8.91
N TYR A 52 -14.18 0.78 7.75
CA TYR A 52 -15.19 -0.22 7.44
C TYR A 52 -14.50 -1.43 6.83
N MET A 53 -14.64 -2.59 7.47
CA MET A 53 -14.09 -3.86 6.98
C MET A 53 -15.16 -4.94 7.13
N THR A 54 -15.37 -5.72 6.07
CA THR A 54 -16.28 -6.86 6.12
C THR A 54 -15.66 -7.98 6.95
N GLN A 55 -16.46 -8.64 7.78
CA GLN A 55 -15.98 -9.80 8.53
C GLN A 55 -15.55 -10.92 7.57
N PRO A 56 -14.36 -11.52 7.77
CA PRO A 56 -13.91 -12.61 6.93
C PRO A 56 -14.79 -13.85 7.11
N GLU A 57 -14.89 -14.65 6.04
CA GLU A 57 -15.67 -15.88 6.05
C GLU A 57 -15.17 -16.84 7.15
N GLY A 58 -16.07 -17.27 8.03
CA GLY A 58 -15.74 -18.13 9.19
C GLY A 58 -15.38 -17.40 10.49
N PHE A 59 -15.38 -16.07 10.51
CA PHE A 59 -15.13 -15.23 11.70
C PHE A 59 -16.28 -14.24 12.00
N VAL A 60 -17.46 -14.48 11.43
CA VAL A 60 -18.64 -13.64 11.64
C VAL A 60 -19.10 -13.77 13.09
N ASP A 61 -19.07 -12.66 13.83
CA ASP A 61 -19.69 -12.53 15.14
C ASP A 61 -21.22 -12.60 15.01
N GLU A 62 -21.86 -13.58 15.68
CA GLU A 62 -23.31 -13.77 15.63
C GLU A 62 -24.09 -12.67 16.36
N GLU A 63 -23.49 -12.01 17.36
CA GLU A 63 -24.12 -10.87 18.04
C GLU A 63 -24.03 -9.59 17.21
N HIS A 64 -22.99 -9.47 16.38
CA HIS A 64 -22.73 -8.29 15.56
C HIS A 64 -22.31 -8.67 14.13
N PRO A 65 -23.20 -9.29 13.32
CA PRO A 65 -22.83 -9.83 12.02
C PRO A 65 -22.48 -8.76 10.96
N LYS A 66 -22.78 -7.48 11.23
CA LYS A 66 -22.61 -6.35 10.28
C LYS A 66 -22.20 -5.06 11.00
N LYS A 67 -21.03 -5.02 11.63
CA LYS A 67 -20.43 -3.72 11.99
C LYS A 67 -19.78 -3.09 10.77
#